data_AF-A0A131Z8T2-F1
#
_entry.id   AF-A0A131Z8T2-F1
#
_cell.length_a   1.000
_cell.length_b   1.000
_cell.length_c   1.000
_cell.angle_alpha   90.00
_cell.angle_beta   90.00
_cell.angle_gamma   90.00
#
_symmetry.space_group_name_H-M   'P 1'
#
loop_
_entity.id
_entity.type
_entity.pdbx_description
1 polymer ?
#
loop_
_entity_poly.entity_id
_entity_poly.type
_entity_poly.pdbx_seq_one_letter_code
_entity_poly.pdbx_strand_id
1 'polypeptide(L)'
;GRVYIGQTSRCVNDRVREHDLSIKNNLLAHVSMHCSACGCEARFANITILGRSKVVIEQEMLATYLIRKKKDICISDTSVVLCSAEFDFFERFLNSHVH
;
A
#
# COMPACT_ATOMS: atom_id res chain seq x y z
N GLY A 1 -4.72 13.11 6.26
CA GLY A 1 -4.06 12.87 4.96
C GLY A 1 -4.45 11.50 4.42
N ARG A 2 -4.16 11.22 3.16
CA ARG A 2 -4.37 9.89 2.55
C ARG A 2 -3.09 9.06 2.58
N VAL A 3 -3.22 7.75 2.48
CA VAL A 3 -2.08 6.82 2.42
C VAL A 3 -2.14 5.96 1.16
N TYR A 4 -0.97 5.69 0.58
CA TYR A 4 -0.80 4.68 -0.45
C TYR A 4 -0.04 3.50 0.16
N ILE A 5 -0.59 2.30 0.02
CA ILE A 5 0.02 1.05 0.41
C ILE A 5 0.24 0.22 -0.84
N GLY A 6 1.46 -0.26 -1.04
CA GLY A 6 1.80 -1.12 -2.17
C GLY A 6 2.89 -2.10 -1.78
N GLN A 7 3.04 -3.15 -2.59
CA GLN A 7 4.11 -4.13 -2.47
C GLN A 7 5.22 -3.86 -3.48
N THR A 8 6.41 -4.36 -3.21
CA THR A 8 7.47 -4.44 -4.21
C THR A 8 8.46 -5.55 -3.92
N SER A 9 8.71 -6.38 -4.93
CA SER A 9 9.83 -7.32 -4.97
C SER A 9 11.17 -6.64 -5.33
N ARG A 10 11.13 -5.37 -5.78
CA ARG A 10 12.29 -4.55 -6.16
C ARG A 10 12.65 -3.54 -5.08
N CYS A 11 13.80 -2.90 -5.23
CA CYS A 11 14.23 -1.80 -4.38
C CYS A 11 13.13 -0.75 -4.21
N VAL A 12 12.90 -0.33 -2.97
CA VAL A 12 11.85 0.65 -2.63
C VAL A 12 12.12 1.98 -3.34
N ASN A 13 13.38 2.41 -3.42
CA ASN A 13 13.74 3.66 -4.11
C ASN A 13 13.38 3.64 -5.61
N ASP A 14 13.48 2.48 -6.27
CA ASP A 14 13.08 2.38 -7.67
C ASP A 14 11.57 2.53 -7.83
N ARG A 15 10.78 1.93 -6.93
CA ARG A 15 9.32 2.12 -6.94
C ARG A 15 8.89 3.55 -6.65
N VAL A 16 9.58 4.20 -5.72
CA VAL A 16 9.33 5.61 -5.41
C VAL A 16 9.60 6.47 -6.62
N ARG A 17 10.73 6.25 -7.31
CA ARG A 17 11.06 6.95 -8.55
C ARG A 17 10.02 6.71 -9.65
N GLU A 18 9.51 5.50 -9.78
CA GLU A 18 8.42 5.19 -10.72
C GLU A 18 7.13 5.94 -10.38
N HIS A 19 6.76 6.02 -9.10
CA HIS A 19 5.61 6.80 -8.67
C HIS A 19 5.79 8.30 -8.91
N ASP A 20 6.97 8.85 -8.61
CA ASP A 20 7.29 10.26 -8.89
C ASP A 20 7.21 10.57 -10.39
N LEU A 21 7.78 9.70 -11.23
CA LEU A 21 7.66 9.81 -12.68
C LEU A 21 6.21 9.69 -13.15
N SER A 22 5.41 8.80 -12.54
CA SER A 22 4.00 8.65 -12.86
C SER A 22 3.20 9.92 -12.58
N ILE A 23 3.47 10.61 -11.47
CA ILE A 23 2.82 11.88 -11.13
C ILE A 23 3.24 12.96 -12.14
N LYS A 24 4.55 13.10 -12.38
CA LYS A 24 5.10 14.12 -13.30
C LYS A 24 4.57 13.98 -14.73
N ASN A 25 4.35 12.74 -15.18
CA ASN A 25 3.86 12.45 -16.53
C ASN A 25 2.34 12.22 -16.60
N ASN A 26 1.59 12.47 -15.51
CA ASN A 26 0.14 12.25 -15.44
C ASN A 26 -0.31 10.86 -15.93
N LEU A 27 0.44 9.81 -15.58
CA LEU A 27 0.04 8.44 -15.91
C LEU A 27 -1.15 8.02 -15.04
N LEU A 28 -1.98 7.10 -15.54
CA LEU A 28 -3.21 6.62 -14.87
C LEU A 28 -2.96 5.67 -13.68
N ALA A 29 -1.90 5.89 -12.91
CA ALA A 29 -1.64 5.16 -11.66
C ALA A 29 -2.42 5.77 -10.49
N HIS A 30 -2.78 4.97 -9.49
CA HIS A 30 -3.58 5.39 -8.32
C HIS A 30 -3.05 6.66 -7.64
N VAL A 31 -1.75 6.72 -7.35
CA VAL A 31 -1.14 7.90 -6.71
C VAL A 31 -1.26 9.14 -7.59
N SER A 32 -0.97 9.01 -8.88
CA SER A 32 -1.05 10.11 -9.85
C SER A 32 -2.48 10.63 -10.01
N MET A 33 -3.44 9.71 -10.21
CA MET A 33 -4.87 10.06 -10.29
C MET A 33 -5.36 10.76 -9.03
N HIS A 34 -4.97 10.27 -7.84
CA HIS A 34 -5.35 10.89 -6.59
C HIS A 34 -4.74 12.29 -6.42
N CYS A 35 -3.44 12.45 -6.69
CA CYS A 35 -2.77 13.74 -6.59
C CYS A 35 -3.40 14.77 -7.54
N SER A 36 -3.70 14.37 -8.78
CA SER A 36 -4.36 15.23 -9.77
C SER A 36 -5.79 15.63 -9.35
N ALA A 37 -6.60 14.68 -8.89
CA ALA A 37 -7.99 14.95 -8.52
C ALA A 37 -8.14 15.69 -7.17
N CYS A 38 -7.28 15.41 -6.19
CA CYS A 38 -7.40 15.94 -4.83
C CYS A 38 -6.51 17.17 -4.58
N GLY A 39 -5.49 17.42 -5.41
CA GLY A 39 -4.45 18.42 -5.16
C GLY A 39 -3.47 18.02 -4.04
N CYS A 40 -3.47 16.75 -3.62
CA CYS A 40 -2.53 16.23 -2.62
C CYS A 40 -1.13 16.06 -3.21
N GLU A 41 -0.11 16.31 -2.41
CA GLU A 41 1.29 16.04 -2.76
C GLU A 41 1.77 14.72 -2.15
N ALA A 42 2.42 13.88 -2.95
CA ALA A 42 2.98 12.61 -2.50
C ALA A 42 4.27 12.86 -1.68
N ARG A 43 4.27 12.45 -0.41
CA ARG A 43 5.42 12.65 0.51
C ARG A 43 6.38 11.47 0.49
N PHE A 44 7.14 11.33 -0.60
CA PHE A 44 8.06 10.20 -0.78
C PHE A 44 9.21 10.11 0.25
N ALA A 45 9.57 11.21 0.91
CA ALA A 45 10.57 11.21 1.98
C ALA A 45 10.09 10.49 3.26
N ASN A 46 8.77 10.31 3.42
CA ASN A 46 8.15 9.80 4.65
C ASN A 46 7.60 8.38 4.50
N ILE A 47 8.24 7.56 3.67
CA ILE A 47 7.80 6.18 3.44
C ILE A 47 8.21 5.29 4.60
N THR A 48 7.31 4.39 4.99
CA THR A 48 7.56 3.39 6.03
C THR A 48 7.47 1.99 5.44
N ILE A 49 8.41 1.12 5.79
CA ILE A 49 8.35 -0.30 5.43
C ILE A 49 7.42 -0.99 6.43
N LEU A 50 6.26 -1.45 5.96
CA LEU A 50 5.24 -2.08 6.81
C LEU A 50 5.50 -3.57 7.06
N GLY A 51 6.32 -4.20 6.22
CA GLY A 51 6.72 -5.59 6.37
C GLY A 51 7.69 -6.01 5.27
N ARG A 52 8.37 -7.15 5.46
CA ARG A 52 9.26 -7.75 4.47
C ARG A 52 9.03 -9.25 4.44
N SER A 53 8.91 -9.81 3.25
CA SER A 53 8.92 -11.26 3.03
C SER A 53 9.65 -11.57 1.73
N LYS A 54 10.23 -12.76 1.61
CA LYS A 54 10.73 -13.29 0.33
C LYS A 54 9.63 -13.97 -0.49
N VAL A 55 8.48 -14.21 0.12
CA VAL A 55 7.34 -14.91 -0.47
C VAL A 55 6.33 -13.87 -0.96
N VAL A 56 6.06 -13.88 -2.27
CA VAL A 56 5.18 -12.87 -2.92
C VAL A 56 3.78 -12.87 -2.31
N ILE A 57 3.20 -14.07 -2.10
CA ILE A 57 1.84 -14.18 -1.57
C ILE A 57 1.72 -13.60 -0.15
N GLU A 58 2.77 -13.71 0.68
CA GLU A 58 2.76 -13.11 2.02
C GLU A 58 2.76 -11.58 1.95
N GLN A 59 3.51 -11.00 1.01
CA GLN A 59 3.50 -9.54 0.79
C GLN A 59 2.13 -9.06 0.30
N GLU A 60 1.51 -9.80 -0.63
CA GLU A 60 0.19 -9.47 -1.18
C GLU A 60 -0.92 -9.55 -0.12
N MET A 61 -0.89 -10.61 0.71
CA MET A 61 -1.83 -10.78 1.82
C MET A 61 -1.66 -9.67 2.86
N LEU A 62 -0.42 -9.34 3.22
CA LEU A 62 -0.14 -8.24 4.15
C LEU A 62 -0.59 -6.88 3.60
N ALA A 63 -0.30 -6.59 2.32
CA ALA A 63 -0.74 -5.36 1.67
C ALA A 63 -2.27 -5.27 1.65
N THR A 64 -2.95 -6.35 1.28
CA THR A 64 -4.42 -6.42 1.24
C THR A 64 -5.04 -6.17 2.61
N TYR A 65 -4.53 -6.85 3.64
CA TYR A 65 -4.97 -6.63 5.01
C TYR A 65 -4.78 -5.17 5.44
N LEU A 66 -3.61 -4.58 5.18
CA LEU A 66 -3.31 -3.20 5.58
C LEU A 66 -4.14 -2.17 4.81
N ILE A 67 -4.42 -2.39 3.53
CA ILE A 67 -5.32 -1.55 2.74
C ILE A 67 -6.72 -1.59 3.35
N ARG A 68 -7.26 -2.79 3.60
CA ARG A 68 -8.58 -2.95 4.23
C ARG A 68 -8.63 -2.34 5.63
N LYS A 69 -7.57 -2.50 6.44
CA LYS A 69 -7.46 -1.92 7.79
C LYS A 69 -7.47 -0.40 7.77
N LYS A 70 -6.87 0.22 6.75
CA LYS A 70 -6.85 1.68 6.57
C LYS A 70 -8.15 2.24 5.97
N LYS A 71 -9.04 1.39 5.43
CA LYS A 71 -10.38 1.79 4.93
C LYS A 71 -10.27 2.99 3.98
N ASP A 72 -11.16 3.97 4.12
CA ASP A 72 -11.33 5.11 3.23
C ASP A 72 -10.08 5.99 3.13
N ILE A 73 -9.18 6.00 4.12
CA ILE A 73 -7.98 6.85 4.04
C ILE A 73 -6.90 6.25 3.11
N CYS A 74 -7.02 4.99 2.72
CA CYS A 74 -6.14 4.35 1.74
C CYS A 74 -6.63 4.64 0.31
N ILE A 75 -5.73 5.10 -0.56
CA ILE A 75 -6.03 5.35 -1.99
C ILE A 75 -5.62 4.18 -2.89
N SER A 76 -5.01 3.15 -2.31
CA SER A 76 -4.67 1.92 -3.01
C SER A 76 -5.88 1.04 -3.16
N ASP A 77 -5.88 0.26 -4.23
CA ASP A 77 -6.82 -0.83 -4.44
C ASP A 77 -6.10 -2.18 -4.31
N THR A 78 -6.84 -3.23 -4.02
CA THR A 78 -6.32 -4.57 -3.78
C THR A 78 -6.69 -5.50 -4.92
N SER A 79 -5.74 -6.30 -5.39
CA SER A 79 -6.01 -7.35 -6.38
C SER A 79 -6.91 -8.47 -5.84
N VAL A 80 -6.94 -8.64 -4.52
CA VAL A 80 -7.71 -9.65 -3.79
C VAL A 80 -8.46 -9.00 -2.64
N VAL A 81 -9.66 -9.47 -2.32
CA VAL A 81 -10.45 -8.95 -1.20
C VAL A 81 -10.54 -10.02 -0.13
N LEU A 82 -10.04 -9.71 1.07
CA LEU A 82 -10.24 -10.59 2.23
C LEU A 82 -11.72 -10.59 2.61
N CYS A 83 -12.27 -11.75 2.95
CA CYS A 83 -13.55 -11.84 3.65
C CYS A 83 -13.40 -11.42 5.12
N SER A 84 -14.50 -11.21 5.85
CA SER A 84 -14.43 -10.78 7.27
C SER A 84 -13.71 -11.78 8.15
N ALA A 85 -13.94 -13.08 7.96
CA ALA A 85 -13.27 -14.12 8.74
C ALA A 85 -11.74 -14.13 8.53
N GLU A 86 -11.27 -13.94 7.30
CA GLU A 86 -9.85 -13.83 6.98
C GLU A 86 -9.23 -12.58 7.60
N PHE A 87 -9.92 -11.43 7.51
CA PHE A 87 -9.46 -10.19 8.13
C PHE A 87 -9.35 -10.33 9.66
N ASP A 88 -10.35 -10.93 10.31
CA ASP A 88 -10.36 -11.18 11.74
C ASP A 88 -9.27 -12.19 12.17
N PHE A 89 -8.93 -13.15 11.30
CA PHE A 89 -7.77 -14.01 11.49
C PHE A 89 -6.47 -13.20 11.47
N PHE A 90 -6.26 -12.34 10.46
CA PHE A 90 -5.06 -11.50 10.36
C PHE A 90 -4.94 -10.50 11.51
N GLU A 91 -6.02 -9.87 11.96
CA GLU A 91 -6.02 -8.99 13.14
C GLU A 91 -5.49 -9.75 14.37
N ARG A 92 -6.06 -10.93 14.67
CA ARG A 92 -5.62 -11.73 15.83
C ARG A 92 -4.19 -12.23 15.70
N PHE A 93 -3.82 -12.72 14.51
CA PHE A 93 -2.49 -13.28 14.27
C PHE A 93 -1.40 -12.21 14.39
N LEU A 94 -1.57 -11.05 13.76
CA LEU A 94 -0.56 -9.99 13.79
C LEU A 94 -0.48 -9.32 15.16
N ASN A 95 -1.61 -9.12 15.86
CA ASN A 95 -1.58 -8.52 17.20
C ASN A 95 -0.94 -9.43 18.27
N SER A 96 -0.86 -10.75 18.02
CA SER A 96 -0.23 -11.71 18.96
C SER A 96 1.26 -11.96 18.70
N HIS A 97 1.79 -11.50 17.56
CA HIS A 97 3.17 -11.78 17.13
C HIS A 97 4.01 -10.52 16.86
N VAL A 98 3.50 -9.34 17.19
CA VAL A 98 4.28 -8.09 17.22
C VAL A 98 4.93 -7.96 18.59
N HIS A 99 6.19 -8.42 18.70
CA HIS A 99 7.14 -8.08 19.75
C HIS A 99 8.26 -7.23 19.17
#